data_AF-A0A919YNA4-F1
#
_entry.id   AF-A0A919YNA4-F1
#
_cell.length_a   1.000
_cell.length_b   1.000
_cell.length_c   1.000
_cell.angle_alpha   90.00
_cell.angle_beta   90.00
_cell.angle_gamma   90.00
#
_symmetry.space_group_name_H-M   'P 1'
#
loop_
_entity.id
_entity.type
_entity.pdbx_description
1 polymer ?
#
loop_
_entity_poly.entity_id
_entity_poly.type
_entity_poly.pdbx_seq_one_letter_code
_entity_poly.pdbx_strand_id
1 'polypeptide(L)'
;MPRIPLGILTLYLNDAGLLEERNIYEHMTIEGDKLDLDVIVFTPSPGDVSEHGKQVKAHLYDPKRKRWHRKWMPMPRLVFDRCRIQKSHRMKELREFKQKFPDIQFLNRPLGNKWTMHQKLLDSPYIRSYLPHTIKYFQSQDVIQMLKQYHVVYVKPVNGTGGRGILRIERQSSTSVKIEGRDLERRIITPRTLSVSGLRAFIAKWSDQTASYLVQQGIPLTLDNGRVHDYRILVQKDGSGQWRVTGGAGRVGAERSITANLHGGGSAVAMTQLIQSFVAPTVNLAQIQDEVNALSIRVASFLEDSGYVLCEIAIDIAIDRNGKIWIIELNPKPAREVFKEIGEPERYMEAIRRPLEYAKYMYLYKT
;
A
#
# COMPACT_ATOMS: atom_id res chain seq x y z
N MET A 1 -28.26 -17.78 14.80
CA MET A 1 -27.00 -18.54 14.64
C MET A 1 -25.97 -17.99 15.61
N PRO A 2 -25.00 -18.76 16.10
CA PRO A 2 -23.89 -18.21 16.88
C PRO A 2 -23.16 -17.15 16.03
N ARG A 3 -22.80 -16.03 16.65
CA ARG A 3 -22.05 -14.95 15.98
C ARG A 3 -20.63 -15.41 15.68
N ILE A 4 -20.09 -14.95 14.56
CA ILE A 4 -18.78 -15.38 14.05
C ILE A 4 -17.68 -14.48 14.63
N PRO A 5 -16.74 -15.00 15.43
CA PRO A 5 -15.69 -14.18 16.03
C PRO A 5 -14.68 -13.73 14.97
N LEU A 6 -14.46 -12.41 14.86
CA LEU A 6 -13.45 -11.81 13.99
C LEU A 6 -12.56 -10.88 14.80
N GLY A 7 -11.26 -11.17 14.84
CA GLY A 7 -10.27 -10.27 15.43
C GLY A 7 -9.71 -9.28 14.42
N ILE A 8 -9.73 -7.98 14.72
CA ILE A 8 -8.92 -6.97 14.02
C ILE A 8 -7.65 -6.78 14.83
N LEU A 9 -6.53 -7.28 14.31
CA LEU A 9 -5.22 -7.12 14.94
C LEU A 9 -4.58 -5.82 14.49
N THR A 10 -4.22 -4.97 15.44
CA THR A 10 -3.58 -3.66 15.18
C THR A 10 -2.48 -3.36 16.20
N LEU A 11 -1.77 -2.24 16.01
CA LEU A 11 -0.73 -1.77 16.92
C LEU A 11 -1.14 -0.44 17.54
N TYR A 12 -0.73 -0.22 18.78
CA TYR A 12 -0.77 1.11 19.36
C TYR A 12 0.19 2.07 18.64
N LEU A 13 -0.20 3.34 18.59
CA LEU A 13 0.63 4.44 18.08
C LEU A 13 1.60 4.96 19.14
N ASN A 14 1.25 4.84 20.42
CA ASN A 14 2.01 5.34 21.55
C ASN A 14 1.75 4.48 22.80
N ASP A 15 2.51 4.74 23.87
CA ASP A 15 2.39 3.99 25.13
C ASP A 15 1.10 4.33 25.90
N ALA A 16 0.39 5.39 25.50
CA ALA A 16 -0.94 5.73 26.02
C ALA A 16 -2.07 4.88 25.39
N GLY A 17 -1.76 3.95 24.48
CA GLY A 17 -2.73 3.03 23.91
C GLY A 17 -3.59 3.61 22.78
N LEU A 18 -3.12 4.66 22.09
CA LEU A 18 -3.83 5.25 20.95
C LEU A 18 -3.84 4.32 19.73
N LEU A 19 -4.96 4.26 19.00
CA LEU A 19 -5.12 3.48 17.76
C LEU A 19 -5.16 4.39 16.52
N GLU A 20 -4.47 4.00 15.44
CA GLU A 20 -4.32 4.80 14.20
C GLU A 20 -5.61 4.93 13.39
N GLU A 21 -6.41 3.86 13.31
CA GLU A 21 -7.60 3.77 12.44
C GLU A 21 -8.89 3.56 13.25
N ARG A 22 -8.98 4.20 14.44
CA ARG A 22 -10.07 3.96 15.39
C ARG A 22 -11.46 4.10 14.75
N ASN A 23 -11.67 5.14 13.95
CA ASN A 23 -12.92 5.39 13.22
C ASN A 23 -13.26 4.29 12.21
N ILE A 24 -12.26 3.72 11.52
CA ILE A 24 -12.46 2.57 10.62
C ILE A 24 -12.95 1.38 11.42
N TYR A 25 -12.36 1.11 12.59
CA TYR A 25 -12.78 -0.01 13.43
C TYR A 25 -14.18 0.17 14.01
N GLU A 26 -14.62 1.40 14.28
CA GLU A 26 -16.01 1.70 14.64
C GLU A 26 -16.95 1.29 13.51
N HIS A 27 -16.67 1.73 12.27
CA HIS A 27 -17.47 1.35 11.11
C HIS A 27 -17.42 -0.16 10.84
N MET A 28 -16.26 -0.79 10.98
CA MET A 28 -16.15 -2.25 10.84
C MET A 28 -16.97 -2.99 11.89
N THR A 29 -17.06 -2.47 13.11
CA THR A 29 -17.91 -3.06 14.15
C THR A 29 -19.39 -2.92 13.79
N ILE A 30 -19.81 -1.76 13.29
CA ILE A 30 -21.21 -1.51 12.87
C ILE A 30 -21.58 -2.39 11.68
N GLU A 31 -20.73 -2.46 10.65
CA GLU A 31 -21.00 -3.28 9.46
C GLU A 31 -20.88 -4.78 9.78
N GLY A 32 -19.99 -5.15 10.71
CA GLY A 32 -19.84 -6.52 11.18
C GLY A 32 -21.08 -7.02 11.92
N ASP A 33 -21.72 -6.16 12.72
CA ASP A 33 -22.97 -6.48 13.41
C ASP A 33 -24.09 -6.86 12.43
N LYS A 34 -24.19 -6.14 11.31
CA LYS A 34 -25.13 -6.44 10.20
C LYS A 34 -24.84 -7.77 9.50
N LEU A 35 -23.64 -8.32 9.68
CA LEU A 35 -23.17 -9.55 9.06
C LEU A 35 -23.08 -10.72 10.06
N ASP A 36 -23.61 -10.57 11.28
CA ASP A 36 -23.51 -11.55 12.38
C ASP A 36 -22.06 -11.82 12.84
N LEU A 37 -21.16 -10.85 12.68
CA LEU A 37 -19.78 -10.93 13.16
C LEU A 37 -19.65 -10.34 14.56
N ASP A 38 -18.94 -11.04 15.43
CA ASP A 38 -18.41 -10.51 16.68
C ASP A 38 -17.03 -9.91 16.43
N VAL A 39 -17.02 -8.65 16.00
CA VAL A 39 -15.80 -7.90 15.72
C VAL A 39 -15.17 -7.43 17.03
N ILE A 40 -13.93 -7.85 17.27
CA ILE A 40 -13.12 -7.36 18.39
C ILE A 40 -11.83 -6.73 17.85
N VAL A 41 -11.36 -5.63 18.45
CA VAL A 41 -10.07 -5.03 18.09
C VAL A 41 -9.06 -5.34 19.18
N PHE A 42 -7.88 -5.83 18.84
CA PHE A 42 -6.87 -6.15 19.84
C PHE A 42 -5.46 -5.88 19.34
N THR A 43 -4.52 -5.85 20.29
CA THR A 43 -3.11 -5.64 20.02
C THR A 43 -2.30 -6.84 20.52
N PRO A 44 -1.12 -7.11 19.93
CA PRO A 44 -0.25 -8.19 20.38
C PRO A 44 0.58 -7.80 21.62
N SER A 45 0.32 -6.64 22.23
CA SER A 45 1.14 -6.14 23.33
C SER A 45 1.08 -7.09 24.54
N PRO A 46 2.20 -7.32 25.26
CA PRO A 46 2.26 -8.31 26.33
C PRO A 46 1.18 -8.18 27.41
N GLY A 47 0.76 -6.95 27.73
CA GLY A 47 -0.32 -6.71 28.71
C GLY A 47 -1.75 -6.95 28.20
N ASP A 48 -1.90 -7.20 26.89
CA ASP A 48 -3.19 -7.43 26.23
C ASP A 48 -3.36 -8.86 25.71
N VAL A 49 -2.40 -9.75 25.99
CA VAL A 49 -2.49 -11.18 25.71
C VAL A 49 -2.31 -11.92 27.04
N SER A 50 -3.27 -12.78 27.41
CA SER A 50 -3.17 -13.57 28.63
C SER A 50 -1.91 -14.46 28.62
N GLU A 51 -1.39 -14.81 29.80
CA GLU A 51 -0.16 -15.61 29.97
C GLU A 51 -0.17 -16.90 29.13
N HIS A 52 -1.29 -17.63 29.18
CA HIS A 52 -1.51 -18.86 28.41
C HIS A 52 -2.04 -18.64 26.99
N GLY A 53 -2.23 -17.39 26.55
CA GLY A 53 -2.64 -17.07 25.18
C GLY A 53 -4.08 -17.43 24.81
N LYS A 54 -4.92 -17.82 25.78
CA LYS A 54 -6.31 -18.21 25.56
C LYS A 54 -7.24 -17.00 25.36
N GLN A 55 -6.85 -15.85 25.88
CA GLN A 55 -7.63 -14.61 25.84
C GLN A 55 -6.79 -13.41 25.42
N VAL A 56 -7.46 -12.42 24.86
CA VAL A 56 -6.93 -11.09 24.53
C VAL A 56 -7.76 -10.01 25.20
N LYS A 57 -7.12 -8.94 25.66
CA LYS A 57 -7.79 -7.78 26.23
C LYS A 57 -8.17 -6.85 25.08
N ALA A 58 -9.34 -7.12 24.52
CA ALA A 58 -9.84 -6.45 23.33
C ALA A 58 -10.47 -5.09 23.66
N HIS A 59 -10.37 -4.17 22.70
CA HIS A 59 -11.19 -2.98 22.57
C HIS A 59 -12.49 -3.36 21.85
N LEU A 60 -13.62 -3.04 22.48
CA LEU A 60 -14.97 -3.29 21.99
C LEU A 60 -15.68 -1.95 21.81
N TYR A 61 -16.22 -1.72 20.63
CA TYR A 61 -17.04 -0.55 20.36
C TYR A 61 -18.51 -0.88 20.61
N ASP A 62 -19.21 -0.05 21.38
CA ASP A 62 -20.66 -0.10 21.56
C ASP A 62 -21.30 0.95 20.63
N PRO A 63 -21.93 0.56 19.50
CA PRO A 63 -22.55 1.50 18.57
C PRO A 63 -23.70 2.30 19.18
N LYS A 64 -24.42 1.74 20.16
CA LYS A 64 -25.57 2.40 20.81
C LYS A 64 -25.08 3.52 21.72
N ARG A 65 -24.02 3.27 22.49
CA ARG A 65 -23.43 4.26 23.39
C ARG A 65 -22.35 5.13 22.74
N LYS A 66 -21.91 4.79 21.53
CA LYS A 66 -20.78 5.43 20.80
C LYS A 66 -19.52 5.50 21.65
N ARG A 67 -19.22 4.42 22.37
CA ARG A 67 -18.10 4.36 23.32
C ARG A 67 -17.32 3.06 23.18
N TRP A 68 -16.03 3.17 23.41
CA TRP A 68 -15.14 2.02 23.51
C TRP A 68 -14.99 1.60 24.96
N HIS A 69 -14.89 0.30 25.17
CA HIS A 69 -14.51 -0.28 26.46
C HIS A 69 -13.55 -1.44 26.23
N ARG A 70 -12.82 -1.83 27.29
CA ARG A 70 -11.90 -2.98 27.22
C ARG A 70 -12.48 -4.17 27.95
N LYS A 71 -12.32 -5.37 27.38
CA LYS A 71 -12.76 -6.63 27.99
C LYS A 71 -11.84 -7.77 27.58
N TRP A 72 -11.61 -8.72 28.48
CA TRP A 72 -10.99 -9.99 28.13
C TRP A 72 -11.95 -10.82 27.30
N MET A 73 -11.52 -11.19 26.10
CA MET A 73 -12.27 -11.98 25.12
C MET A 73 -11.46 -13.22 24.75
N PRO A 74 -12.10 -14.34 24.35
CA PRO A 74 -11.38 -15.48 23.77
C PRO A 74 -10.49 -15.05 22.60
N MET A 75 -9.34 -15.71 22.43
CA MET A 75 -8.46 -15.49 21.29
C MET A 75 -9.21 -15.79 19.97
N PRO A 76 -9.32 -14.83 19.03
CA PRO A 76 -9.99 -15.06 17.76
C PRO A 76 -9.14 -15.99 16.88
N ARG A 77 -9.78 -16.98 16.24
CA ARG A 77 -9.11 -17.87 15.29
C ARG A 77 -9.00 -17.28 13.88
N LEU A 78 -9.91 -16.37 13.52
CA LEU A 78 -9.89 -15.61 12.27
C LEU A 78 -9.52 -14.16 12.55
N VAL A 79 -8.45 -13.67 11.92
CA VAL A 79 -7.88 -12.36 12.20
C VAL A 79 -7.64 -11.54 10.93
N PHE A 80 -8.13 -10.31 10.92
CA PHE A 80 -7.73 -9.30 9.96
C PHE A 80 -6.53 -8.50 10.47
N ASP A 81 -5.36 -8.72 9.89
CA ASP A 81 -4.13 -7.99 10.25
C ASP A 81 -4.12 -6.59 9.62
N ARG A 82 -4.25 -5.57 10.47
CA ARG A 82 -4.12 -4.13 10.15
C ARG A 82 -2.88 -3.50 10.77
N CYS A 83 -1.89 -4.28 11.20
CA CYS A 83 -0.65 -3.77 11.76
C CYS A 83 0.24 -3.14 10.67
N ARG A 84 0.34 -1.82 10.64
CA ARG A 84 1.26 -1.08 9.74
C ARG A 84 2.70 -1.13 10.27
N ILE A 85 3.67 -0.97 9.38
CA ILE A 85 5.10 -0.98 9.75
C ILE A 85 5.42 0.25 10.61
N GLN A 86 5.96 0.03 11.81
CA GLN A 86 6.43 1.06 12.72
C GLN A 86 7.93 0.86 13.04
N LYS A 87 8.66 1.95 13.32
CA LYS A 87 10.03 1.88 13.88
C LYS A 87 9.96 1.81 15.41
N SER A 88 9.35 0.76 15.96
CA SER A 88 9.09 0.62 17.40
C SER A 88 9.23 -0.82 17.89
N HIS A 89 9.34 -1.02 19.21
CA HIS A 89 9.38 -2.34 19.85
C HIS A 89 8.13 -3.19 19.53
N ARG A 90 7.00 -2.55 19.20
CA ARG A 90 5.74 -3.20 18.82
C ARG A 90 5.85 -4.09 17.59
N MET A 91 6.79 -3.81 16.68
CA MET A 91 7.07 -4.71 15.56
C MET A 91 7.75 -6.01 15.99
N LYS A 92 8.51 -5.99 17.10
CA LYS A 92 9.04 -7.21 17.72
C LYS A 92 7.90 -8.00 18.36
N GLU A 93 7.05 -7.34 19.15
CA GLU A 93 5.87 -7.96 19.78
C GLU A 93 4.95 -8.63 18.75
N LEU A 94 4.66 -7.96 17.63
CA LEU A 94 3.86 -8.52 16.55
C LEU A 94 4.47 -9.80 15.96
N ARG A 95 5.80 -9.83 15.78
CA ARG A 95 6.50 -11.00 15.24
C ARG A 95 6.43 -12.16 16.23
N GLU A 96 6.70 -11.90 17.50
CA GLU A 96 6.63 -12.89 18.57
C GLU A 96 5.21 -13.44 18.74
N PHE A 97 4.19 -12.57 18.68
CA PHE A 97 2.79 -12.97 18.70
C PHE A 97 2.46 -13.92 17.56
N LYS A 98 2.82 -13.58 16.31
CA LYS A 98 2.56 -14.43 15.15
C LYS A 98 3.32 -15.76 15.18
N GLN A 99 4.50 -15.79 15.79
CA GLN A 99 5.26 -17.03 16.01
C GLN A 99 4.63 -17.90 17.10
N LYS A 100 4.12 -17.28 18.18
CA LYS A 100 3.46 -17.99 19.29
C LYS A 100 2.09 -18.55 18.91
N PHE A 101 1.39 -17.92 17.97
CA PHE A 101 0.04 -18.32 17.53
C PHE A 101 -0.01 -18.62 16.01
N PRO A 102 0.68 -19.68 15.55
CA PRO A 102 0.76 -20.01 14.13
C PRO A 102 -0.59 -20.47 13.54
N ASP A 103 -1.49 -21.00 14.39
CA ASP A 103 -2.80 -21.54 14.01
C ASP A 103 -3.87 -20.47 13.77
N ILE A 104 -3.54 -19.19 14.03
CA ILE A 104 -4.45 -18.09 13.68
C ILE A 104 -4.50 -17.95 12.16
N GLN A 105 -5.72 -18.01 11.63
CA GLN A 105 -5.98 -17.77 10.23
C GLN A 105 -6.07 -16.27 9.98
N PHE A 106 -5.11 -15.75 9.21
CA PHE A 106 -5.08 -14.33 8.84
C PHE A 106 -5.77 -14.10 7.50
N LEU A 107 -6.65 -13.09 7.41
CA LEU A 107 -7.24 -12.66 6.14
C LEU A 107 -6.20 -12.03 5.20
N ASN A 108 -5.27 -11.27 5.77
CA ASN A 108 -4.11 -10.69 5.07
C ASN A 108 -2.83 -11.07 5.79
N ARG A 109 -1.85 -11.58 5.05
CA ARG A 109 -0.46 -11.70 5.52
C ARG A 109 0.40 -10.59 4.92
N PRO A 110 1.51 -10.20 5.58
CA PRO A 110 2.44 -9.23 5.02
C PRO A 110 2.99 -9.69 3.67
N LEU A 111 3.08 -8.75 2.72
CA LEU A 111 3.82 -8.96 1.47
C LEU A 111 5.32 -8.79 1.67
N GLY A 112 6.09 -9.31 0.71
CA GLY A 112 7.51 -9.04 0.61
C GLY A 112 7.80 -7.56 0.33
N ASN A 113 9.08 -7.20 0.40
CA ASN A 113 9.52 -5.85 0.07
C ASN A 113 9.38 -5.52 -1.42
N LYS A 114 9.60 -4.25 -1.81
CA LYS A 114 9.40 -3.78 -3.20
C LYS A 114 10.13 -4.64 -4.23
N TRP A 115 11.39 -5.00 -3.95
CA TRP A 115 12.19 -5.81 -4.86
C TRP A 115 11.63 -7.23 -4.99
N THR A 116 11.29 -7.85 -3.87
CA THR A 116 10.71 -9.21 -3.86
C THR A 116 9.39 -9.25 -4.63
N MET A 117 8.53 -8.24 -4.45
CA MET A 117 7.26 -8.16 -5.16
C MET A 117 7.46 -7.87 -6.65
N HIS A 118 8.38 -6.97 -7.00
CA HIS A 118 8.72 -6.71 -8.40
C HIS A 118 9.22 -7.99 -9.10
N GLN A 119 10.16 -8.71 -8.47
CA GLN A 119 10.63 -9.99 -9.00
C GLN A 119 9.50 -11.00 -9.13
N LYS A 120 8.61 -11.08 -8.13
CA LYS A 120 7.50 -12.02 -8.18
C LYS A 120 6.53 -11.73 -9.33
N LEU A 121 6.23 -10.46 -9.59
CA LEU A 121 5.37 -10.06 -10.70
C LEU A 121 6.02 -10.32 -12.07
N LEU A 122 7.36 -10.36 -12.16
CA LEU A 122 8.06 -10.73 -13.41
C LEU A 122 7.85 -12.20 -13.81
N ASP A 123 7.50 -13.08 -12.87
CA ASP A 123 7.21 -14.50 -13.15
C ASP A 123 5.95 -14.67 -14.01
N SER A 124 5.07 -13.67 -14.06
CA SER A 124 3.87 -13.69 -14.91
C SER A 124 4.15 -13.05 -16.26
N PRO A 125 4.08 -13.80 -17.38
CA PRO A 125 4.31 -13.26 -18.72
C PRO A 125 3.37 -12.10 -19.06
N TYR A 126 2.13 -12.17 -18.59
CA TYR A 126 1.13 -11.11 -18.79
C TYR A 126 1.52 -9.84 -18.02
N ILE A 127 1.76 -9.97 -16.71
CA ILE A 127 1.99 -8.82 -15.81
C ILE A 127 3.34 -8.14 -16.12
N ARG A 128 4.35 -8.90 -16.54
CA ARG A 128 5.69 -8.39 -16.87
C ARG A 128 5.69 -7.20 -17.83
N SER A 129 4.77 -7.18 -18.79
CA SER A 129 4.65 -6.09 -19.77
C SER A 129 4.22 -4.74 -19.17
N TYR A 130 3.61 -4.77 -17.99
CA TYR A 130 3.15 -3.61 -17.21
C TYR A 130 4.19 -3.14 -16.18
N LEU A 131 5.36 -3.78 -16.07
CA LEU A 131 6.36 -3.41 -15.07
C LEU A 131 7.40 -2.44 -15.67
N PRO A 132 7.72 -1.33 -15.00
CA PRO A 132 8.85 -0.50 -15.40
C PRO A 132 10.16 -1.25 -15.18
N HIS A 133 11.15 -1.04 -16.05
CA HIS A 133 12.45 -1.67 -15.87
C HIS A 133 13.03 -1.25 -14.51
N THR A 134 13.31 -2.25 -13.66
CA THR A 134 13.80 -2.04 -12.30
C THR A 134 14.97 -2.99 -12.04
N ILE A 135 16.05 -2.45 -11.50
CA ILE A 135 17.22 -3.21 -11.05
C ILE A 135 17.47 -2.98 -9.57
N LYS A 136 18.11 -3.95 -8.91
CA LYS A 136 18.62 -3.76 -7.56
C LYS A 136 19.86 -2.87 -7.62
N TYR A 137 19.97 -1.91 -6.71
CA TYR A 137 21.14 -1.06 -6.59
C TYR A 137 22.23 -1.78 -5.80
N PHE A 138 23.44 -1.84 -6.35
CA PHE A 138 24.65 -2.31 -5.69
C PHE A 138 25.73 -1.22 -5.67
N GLN A 139 25.83 -0.41 -6.72
CA GLN A 139 26.83 0.63 -6.86
C GLN A 139 26.34 1.79 -7.73
N SER A 140 27.00 2.95 -7.62
CA SER A 140 26.64 4.15 -8.39
C SER A 140 26.61 3.95 -9.91
N GLN A 141 27.39 2.99 -10.42
CA GLN A 141 27.43 2.66 -11.84
C GLN A 141 26.10 2.08 -12.36
N ASP A 142 25.32 1.42 -11.52
CA ASP A 142 24.01 0.86 -11.88
C ASP A 142 23.03 1.99 -12.25
N VAL A 143 23.05 3.08 -11.49
CA VAL A 143 22.23 4.27 -11.76
C VAL A 143 22.65 4.93 -13.07
N ILE A 144 23.96 5.03 -13.31
CA ILE A 144 24.49 5.62 -14.54
C ILE A 144 24.11 4.80 -15.76
N GLN A 145 24.18 3.46 -15.68
CA GLN A 145 23.74 2.58 -16.76
C GLN A 145 22.25 2.74 -17.04
N MET A 146 21.42 2.79 -16.00
CA MET A 146 19.99 3.05 -16.16
C MET A 146 19.72 4.43 -16.79
N LEU A 147 20.49 5.47 -16.46
CA LEU A 147 20.38 6.81 -17.08
C LEU A 147 20.85 6.88 -18.53
N LYS A 148 21.65 5.92 -19.00
CA LYS A 148 21.97 5.79 -20.43
C LYS A 148 20.75 5.31 -21.22
N GLN A 149 19.98 4.40 -20.63
CA GLN A 149 18.79 3.79 -21.24
C GLN A 149 17.53 4.64 -21.06
N TYR A 150 17.38 5.32 -19.92
CA TYR A 150 16.19 6.08 -19.57
C TYR A 150 16.53 7.52 -19.18
N HIS A 151 15.72 8.47 -19.64
CA HIS A 151 15.91 9.89 -19.34
C HIS A 151 15.76 10.22 -17.85
N VAL A 152 14.87 9.51 -17.16
CA VAL A 152 14.60 9.66 -15.74
C VAL A 152 14.71 8.30 -15.06
N VAL A 153 15.31 8.28 -13.88
CA VAL A 153 15.32 7.11 -12.99
C VAL A 153 14.97 7.53 -11.57
N TYR A 154 14.38 6.61 -10.83
CA TYR A 154 14.13 6.76 -9.40
C TYR A 154 15.00 5.80 -8.61
N VAL A 155 15.68 6.31 -7.58
CA VAL A 155 16.39 5.51 -6.59
C VAL A 155 15.54 5.47 -5.33
N LYS A 156 15.06 4.28 -4.94
CA LYS A 156 14.08 4.10 -3.85
C LYS A 156 14.55 3.03 -2.85
N PRO A 157 14.28 3.17 -1.55
CA PRO A 157 14.57 2.10 -0.59
C PRO A 157 13.69 0.88 -0.87
N VAL A 158 14.28 -0.31 -0.78
CA VAL A 158 13.57 -1.60 -0.89
C VAL A 158 12.52 -1.72 0.23
N ASN A 159 12.90 -1.31 1.44
CA ASN A 159 12.06 -1.26 2.63
C ASN A 159 11.75 0.21 2.96
N GLY A 160 10.64 0.73 2.45
CA GLY A 160 10.27 2.13 2.66
C GLY A 160 8.78 2.38 2.43
N THR A 161 8.23 3.38 3.10
CA THR A 161 6.82 3.78 2.97
C THR A 161 6.68 5.30 2.93
N GLY A 162 5.64 5.78 2.26
CA GLY A 162 5.25 7.20 2.25
C GLY A 162 6.31 8.14 1.68
N GLY A 163 6.97 7.74 0.59
CA GLY A 163 7.86 8.60 -0.19
C GLY A 163 9.23 8.91 0.43
N ARG A 164 9.61 8.23 1.52
CA ARG A 164 10.89 8.44 2.23
C ARG A 164 12.08 7.89 1.48
N GLY A 165 13.19 8.64 1.49
CA GLY A 165 14.47 8.21 0.92
C GLY A 165 14.46 8.08 -0.60
N ILE A 166 13.53 8.74 -1.30
CA ILE A 166 13.41 8.62 -2.76
C ILE A 166 14.15 9.75 -3.45
N LEU A 167 14.99 9.40 -4.41
CA LEU A 167 15.59 10.34 -5.36
C LEU A 167 14.96 10.17 -6.74
N ARG A 168 14.67 11.28 -7.40
CA ARG A 168 14.45 11.38 -8.83
C ARG A 168 15.70 11.95 -9.46
N ILE A 169 16.23 11.27 -10.46
CA ILE A 169 17.44 11.67 -11.18
C ILE A 169 17.08 11.75 -12.65
N GLU A 170 17.28 12.93 -13.23
CA GLU A 170 16.95 13.23 -14.61
C GLU A 170 18.21 13.62 -15.37
N ARG A 171 18.45 12.98 -16.51
CA ARG A 171 19.56 13.35 -17.40
C ARG A 171 19.28 14.72 -18.01
N GLN A 172 20.23 15.65 -17.93
CA GLN A 172 20.11 16.97 -18.56
C GLN A 172 20.96 17.05 -19.82
N SER A 173 22.15 16.45 -19.79
CA SER A 173 23.03 16.29 -20.94
C SER A 173 23.80 14.96 -20.84
N SER A 174 24.76 14.73 -21.74
CA SER A 174 25.70 13.61 -21.63
C SER A 174 26.61 13.70 -20.40
N THR A 175 26.77 14.89 -19.81
CA THR A 175 27.73 15.17 -18.72
C THR A 175 27.08 15.64 -17.43
N SER A 176 25.79 15.99 -17.44
CA SER A 176 25.07 16.50 -16.27
C SER A 176 23.70 15.87 -16.04
N VAL A 177 23.32 15.85 -14.77
CA VAL A 177 22.03 15.35 -14.28
C VAL A 177 21.42 16.32 -13.30
N LYS A 178 20.09 16.35 -13.22
CA LYS A 178 19.33 17.02 -12.17
C LYS A 178 18.90 15.99 -11.14
N ILE A 179 19.12 16.30 -9.86
CA ILE A 179 18.65 15.48 -8.73
C ILE A 179 17.65 16.26 -7.90
N GLU A 180 16.64 15.57 -7.39
CA GLU A 180 15.63 16.10 -6.47
C GLU A 180 14.98 14.93 -5.72
N GLY A 181 14.41 15.17 -4.54
CA GLY A 181 13.78 14.09 -3.79
C GLY A 181 13.55 14.37 -2.32
N ARG A 182 13.53 13.30 -1.53
CA ARG A 182 13.36 13.36 -0.07
C ARG A 182 14.27 12.37 0.63
N ASP A 183 14.81 12.76 1.76
CA ASP A 183 15.57 11.86 2.63
C ASP A 183 14.68 10.94 3.48
N LEU A 184 15.31 10.13 4.34
CA LEU A 184 14.62 9.17 5.20
C LEU A 184 13.74 9.88 6.25
N GLU A 185 14.04 11.12 6.58
CA GLU A 185 13.29 12.01 7.48
C GLU A 185 12.19 12.81 6.75
N ARG A 186 11.99 12.60 5.44
CA ARG A 186 11.05 13.31 4.54
C ARG A 186 11.42 14.76 4.23
N ARG A 187 12.60 15.23 4.59
CA ARG A 187 13.07 16.57 4.24
C ARG A 187 13.28 16.65 2.74
N ILE A 188 12.85 17.76 2.14
CA ILE A 188 13.01 17.99 0.70
C ILE A 188 14.48 18.17 0.40
N ILE A 189 14.97 17.44 -0.59
CA ILE A 189 16.27 17.68 -1.20
C ILE A 189 16.06 18.71 -2.29
N THR A 190 16.58 19.92 -2.07
CA THR A 190 16.51 21.00 -3.04
C THR A 190 17.06 20.54 -4.39
N PRO A 191 16.32 20.77 -5.49
CA PRO A 191 16.78 20.43 -6.83
C PRO A 191 18.15 21.02 -7.11
N ARG A 192 19.07 20.20 -7.62
CA ARG A 192 20.41 20.66 -8.01
C ARG A 192 20.93 19.89 -9.21
N THR A 193 21.75 20.55 -10.01
CA THR A 193 22.44 19.94 -11.14
C THR A 193 23.83 19.47 -10.70
N LEU A 194 24.17 18.23 -11.04
CA LEU A 194 25.47 17.63 -10.77
C LEU A 194 26.11 17.15 -12.08
N SER A 195 27.43 17.12 -12.13
CA SER A 195 28.13 16.34 -13.15
C SER A 195 27.91 14.84 -12.91
N VAL A 196 28.10 14.01 -13.94
CA VAL A 196 28.03 12.53 -13.76
C VAL A 196 29.03 12.03 -12.70
N SER A 197 30.21 12.63 -12.61
CA SER A 197 31.18 12.30 -11.54
C SER A 197 30.68 12.73 -10.16
N GLY A 198 30.05 13.91 -10.05
CA GLY A 198 29.42 14.37 -8.81
C GLY A 198 28.25 13.48 -8.39
N LEU A 199 27.48 12.96 -9.35
CA LEU A 199 26.42 12.00 -9.10
C LEU A 199 26.95 10.71 -8.46
N ARG A 200 28.09 10.18 -8.95
CA ARG A 200 28.69 8.96 -8.37
C ARG A 200 28.95 9.12 -6.88
N ALA A 201 29.63 10.20 -6.51
CA ALA A 201 29.95 10.49 -5.11
C ALA A 201 28.69 10.72 -4.27
N PHE A 202 27.69 11.43 -4.81
CA PHE A 202 26.43 11.69 -4.12
C PHE A 202 25.67 10.40 -3.81
N ILE A 203 25.51 9.51 -4.80
CA ILE A 203 24.73 8.27 -4.63
C ILE A 203 25.44 7.28 -3.73
N ALA A 204 26.77 7.15 -3.83
CA ALA A 204 27.53 6.30 -2.92
C ALA A 204 27.24 6.67 -1.45
N LYS A 205 27.39 7.95 -1.12
CA LYS A 205 27.06 8.47 0.23
C LYS A 205 25.59 8.30 0.61
N TRP A 206 24.67 8.42 -0.34
CA TRP A 206 23.24 8.21 -0.13
C TRP A 206 22.91 6.77 0.26
N SER A 207 23.56 5.81 -0.40
CA SER A 207 23.30 4.37 -0.22
C SER A 207 24.04 3.73 0.95
N ASP A 208 25.16 4.31 1.41
CA ASP A 208 25.97 3.79 2.52
C ASP A 208 25.19 3.74 3.86
N GLN A 209 24.04 4.41 3.92
CA GLN A 209 23.15 4.45 5.08
C GLN A 209 22.27 3.19 5.16
N THR A 210 22.86 2.01 5.33
CA THR A 210 22.24 0.73 5.79
C THR A 210 21.00 0.18 5.07
N ALA A 211 20.44 0.87 4.07
CA ALA A 211 19.23 0.45 3.37
C ALA A 211 19.56 -0.10 1.97
N SER A 212 19.02 -1.26 1.62
CA SER A 212 19.05 -1.73 0.24
C SER A 212 18.14 -0.84 -0.63
N TYR A 213 18.65 -0.43 -1.79
CA TYR A 213 17.94 0.41 -2.75
C TYR A 213 17.62 -0.36 -4.06
N LEU A 214 16.68 0.19 -4.81
CA LEU A 214 16.38 -0.19 -6.19
C LEU A 214 16.46 1.04 -7.10
N VAL A 215 16.83 0.81 -8.36
CA VAL A 215 16.82 1.82 -9.43
C VAL A 215 15.73 1.44 -10.41
N GLN A 216 14.75 2.32 -10.58
CA GLN A 216 13.57 2.08 -11.41
C GLN A 216 13.48 3.13 -12.51
N GLN A 217 13.13 2.70 -13.72
CA GLN A 217 12.79 3.59 -14.84
C GLN A 217 11.73 4.61 -14.40
N GLY A 218 11.97 5.88 -14.71
CA GLY A 218 10.98 6.94 -14.52
C GLY A 218 9.89 6.87 -15.58
N ILE A 219 8.64 7.01 -15.14
CA ILE A 219 7.47 7.13 -16.02
C ILE A 219 7.11 8.62 -16.09
N PRO A 220 6.85 9.21 -17.27
CA PRO A 220 6.51 10.61 -17.41
C PRO A 220 5.09 10.88 -16.89
N LEU A 221 4.98 11.34 -15.64
CA LEU A 221 3.69 11.53 -14.94
C LEU A 221 3.47 12.98 -14.47
N THR A 222 4.24 13.91 -15.02
CA THR A 222 4.14 15.32 -14.68
C THR A 222 2.95 15.95 -15.41
N LEU A 223 1.98 16.46 -14.65
CA LEU A 223 0.87 17.28 -15.12
C LEU A 223 1.36 18.63 -15.62
N ASP A 224 0.53 19.36 -16.35
CA ASP A 224 0.90 20.66 -16.95
C ASP A 224 1.23 21.73 -15.88
N ASN A 225 0.71 21.57 -14.65
CA ASN A 225 1.07 22.41 -13.50
C ASN A 225 2.36 21.96 -12.78
N GLY A 226 3.12 21.01 -13.33
CA GLY A 226 4.37 20.52 -12.77
C GLY A 226 4.23 19.50 -11.63
N ARG A 227 3.01 19.20 -11.17
CA ARG A 227 2.78 18.17 -10.13
C ARG A 227 2.79 16.78 -10.75
N VAL A 228 3.27 15.80 -9.99
CA VAL A 228 3.22 14.39 -10.41
C VAL A 228 1.93 13.73 -9.95
N HIS A 229 1.47 12.74 -10.70
CA HIS A 229 0.28 11.98 -10.35
C HIS A 229 0.49 10.47 -10.53
N ASP A 230 -0.37 9.69 -9.88
CA ASP A 230 -0.54 8.26 -10.11
C ASP A 230 -1.98 7.85 -9.77
N TYR A 231 -2.29 6.56 -9.83
CA TYR A 231 -3.61 6.03 -9.50
C TYR A 231 -3.47 4.89 -8.50
N ARG A 232 -4.40 4.83 -7.56
CA ARG A 232 -4.52 3.75 -6.60
C ARG A 232 -5.79 2.95 -6.87
N ILE A 233 -5.63 1.67 -7.17
CA ILE A 233 -6.74 0.75 -7.40
C ILE A 233 -6.86 -0.18 -6.22
N LEU A 234 -7.99 -0.15 -5.51
CA LEU A 234 -8.30 -1.06 -4.42
C LEU A 234 -8.99 -2.31 -4.98
N VAL A 235 -8.38 -3.46 -4.72
CA VAL A 235 -8.92 -4.78 -5.08
C VAL A 235 -9.17 -5.56 -3.80
N GLN A 236 -10.38 -6.10 -3.65
CA GLN A 236 -10.79 -6.85 -2.47
C GLN A 236 -11.54 -8.10 -2.85
N LYS A 237 -11.46 -9.11 -1.99
CA LYS A 237 -12.36 -10.25 -2.07
C LYS A 237 -13.74 -9.87 -1.59
N ASP A 238 -14.73 -10.42 -2.29
CA ASP A 238 -16.13 -10.25 -1.97
C ASP A 238 -16.65 -11.35 -1.04
N GLY A 239 -17.94 -11.28 -0.68
CA GLY A 239 -18.60 -12.29 0.15
C GLY A 239 -18.72 -13.68 -0.49
N SER A 240 -18.33 -13.84 -1.75
CA SER A 240 -18.19 -15.13 -2.44
C SER A 240 -16.73 -15.60 -2.56
N GLY A 241 -15.80 -14.85 -1.97
CA GLY A 241 -14.36 -15.14 -2.02
C GLY A 241 -13.68 -14.77 -3.32
N GLN A 242 -14.35 -14.04 -4.22
CA GLN A 242 -13.84 -13.65 -5.54
C GLN A 242 -13.21 -12.26 -5.51
N TRP A 243 -12.12 -12.06 -6.26
CA TRP A 243 -11.47 -10.77 -6.41
C TRP A 243 -12.32 -9.80 -7.24
N ARG A 244 -12.56 -8.60 -6.70
CA ARG A 244 -13.26 -7.51 -7.37
C ARG A 244 -12.48 -6.22 -7.20
N VAL A 245 -12.48 -5.37 -8.23
CA VAL A 245 -12.09 -3.97 -8.05
C VAL A 245 -13.18 -3.29 -7.25
N THR A 246 -12.81 -2.78 -6.09
CA THR A 246 -13.72 -2.00 -5.26
C THR A 246 -13.79 -0.58 -5.80
N GLY A 247 -12.66 0.06 -6.03
CA GLY A 247 -12.63 1.40 -6.65
C GLY A 247 -11.23 1.87 -6.97
N GLY A 248 -11.15 2.94 -7.75
CA GLY A 248 -9.90 3.57 -8.15
C GLY A 248 -9.94 5.07 -7.93
N ALA A 249 -8.83 5.64 -7.45
CA ALA A 249 -8.68 7.08 -7.27
C ALA A 249 -7.37 7.56 -7.89
N GLY A 250 -7.42 8.71 -8.55
CA GLY A 250 -6.22 9.45 -8.90
C GLY A 250 -5.62 10.11 -7.67
N ARG A 251 -4.29 10.18 -7.59
CA ARG A 251 -3.57 10.93 -6.56
C ARG A 251 -2.69 11.96 -7.24
N VAL A 252 -2.73 13.19 -6.76
CA VAL A 252 -1.89 14.29 -7.23
C VAL A 252 -0.97 14.70 -6.10
N GLY A 253 0.34 14.70 -6.34
CA GLY A 253 1.33 15.10 -5.35
C GLY A 253 1.24 16.58 -5.00
N ALA A 254 1.73 16.94 -3.81
CA ALA A 254 1.93 18.34 -3.45
C ALA A 254 2.87 19.05 -4.44
N GLU A 255 2.81 20.38 -4.48
CA GLU A 255 3.78 21.17 -5.26
C GLU A 255 5.22 20.78 -4.91
N ARG A 256 6.07 20.70 -5.95
CA ARG A 256 7.49 20.31 -5.86
C ARG A 256 7.73 18.90 -5.30
N SER A 257 6.67 18.08 -5.13
CA SER A 257 6.81 16.68 -4.76
C SER A 257 7.14 15.84 -5.99
N ILE A 258 8.08 14.91 -5.82
CA ILE A 258 8.44 13.92 -6.85
C ILE A 258 7.59 12.65 -6.79
N THR A 259 6.63 12.58 -5.87
CA THR A 259 5.67 11.46 -5.72
C THR A 259 4.25 11.96 -5.44
N ALA A 260 3.24 11.18 -5.83
CA ALA A 260 1.82 11.45 -5.58
C ALA A 260 1.33 11.01 -4.18
N ASN A 261 2.21 11.04 -3.19
CA ASN A 261 1.88 10.57 -1.84
C ASN A 261 0.97 11.57 -1.11
N LEU A 262 -0.23 11.13 -0.72
CA LEU A 262 -1.20 11.93 0.05
C LEU A 262 -0.64 12.38 1.41
N HIS A 263 0.14 11.53 2.09
CA HIS A 263 0.81 11.87 3.35
C HIS A 263 1.79 13.06 3.24
N GLY A 264 2.18 13.45 2.02
CA GLY A 264 3.05 14.60 1.75
C GLY A 264 2.30 15.89 1.41
N GLY A 265 0.98 15.95 1.64
CA GLY A 265 0.12 17.08 1.26
C GLY A 265 -0.44 16.99 -0.16
N GLY A 266 -0.45 15.80 -0.76
CA GLY A 266 -1.14 15.57 -2.03
C GLY A 266 -2.66 15.47 -1.84
N SER A 267 -3.39 15.45 -2.95
CA SER A 267 -4.85 15.31 -2.97
C SER A 267 -5.32 14.13 -3.81
N ALA A 268 -6.45 13.54 -3.46
CA ALA A 268 -7.15 12.56 -4.28
C ALA A 268 -8.11 13.26 -5.24
N VAL A 269 -8.25 12.70 -6.44
CA VAL A 269 -9.18 13.15 -7.48
C VAL A 269 -9.84 11.94 -8.14
N ALA A 270 -11.01 12.13 -8.74
CA ALA A 270 -11.66 11.05 -9.48
C ALA A 270 -10.73 10.51 -10.57
N MET A 271 -10.61 9.18 -10.66
CA MET A 271 -9.70 8.52 -11.62
C MET A 271 -10.04 8.90 -13.06
N THR A 272 -11.32 8.92 -13.42
CA THR A 272 -11.81 9.30 -14.76
C THR A 272 -11.40 10.73 -15.11
N GLN A 273 -11.61 11.67 -14.19
CA GLN A 273 -11.25 13.07 -14.38
C GLN A 273 -9.75 13.23 -14.61
N LEU A 274 -8.92 12.53 -13.83
CA LEU A 274 -7.47 12.63 -13.96
C LEU A 274 -6.98 12.03 -15.29
N ILE A 275 -7.52 10.88 -15.70
CA ILE A 275 -7.20 10.27 -17.01
C ILE A 275 -7.57 11.23 -18.13
N GLN A 276 -8.80 11.76 -18.14
CA GLN A 276 -9.28 12.71 -19.15
C GLN A 276 -8.43 13.97 -19.23
N SER A 277 -7.90 14.44 -18.10
CA SER A 277 -7.07 15.64 -18.06
C SER A 277 -5.63 15.44 -18.54
N PHE A 278 -5.11 14.21 -18.53
CA PHE A 278 -3.69 13.94 -18.75
C PHE A 278 -3.38 13.10 -19.99
N VAL A 279 -4.19 12.07 -20.25
CA VAL A 279 -4.00 11.15 -21.36
C VAL A 279 -4.44 11.81 -22.66
N ALA A 280 -3.78 11.47 -23.77
CA ALA A 280 -4.11 12.03 -25.07
C ALA A 280 -5.59 11.79 -25.43
N PRO A 281 -6.31 12.79 -25.97
CA PRO A 281 -7.75 12.68 -26.29
C PRO A 281 -8.10 11.56 -27.28
N THR A 282 -7.12 11.07 -28.04
CA THR A 282 -7.28 9.96 -29.00
C THR A 282 -7.37 8.60 -28.32
N VAL A 283 -7.04 8.49 -27.03
CA VAL A 283 -7.05 7.23 -26.30
C VAL A 283 -8.43 7.00 -25.70
N ASN A 284 -8.95 5.77 -25.86
CA ASN A 284 -10.26 5.40 -25.35
C ASN A 284 -10.22 5.21 -23.82
N LEU A 285 -10.90 6.10 -23.09
CA LEU A 285 -11.00 6.06 -21.64
C LEU A 285 -11.60 4.75 -21.12
N ALA A 286 -12.68 4.25 -21.74
CA ALA A 286 -13.35 3.03 -21.29
C ALA A 286 -12.41 1.82 -21.43
N GLN A 287 -11.65 1.77 -22.53
CA GLN A 287 -10.65 0.73 -22.73
C GLN A 287 -9.54 0.75 -21.66
N ILE A 288 -9.04 1.94 -21.28
CA ILE A 288 -8.09 2.08 -20.17
C ILE A 288 -8.69 1.54 -18.88
N GLN A 289 -9.94 1.90 -18.57
CA GLN A 289 -10.58 1.47 -17.33
C GLN A 289 -10.78 -0.04 -17.29
N ASP A 290 -11.21 -0.65 -18.39
CA ASP A 290 -11.36 -2.09 -18.51
C ASP A 290 -10.02 -2.81 -18.36
N GLU A 291 -8.95 -2.28 -19.00
CA GLU A 291 -7.61 -2.83 -18.88
C GLU A 291 -7.06 -2.70 -17.45
N VAL A 292 -7.25 -1.56 -16.79
CA VAL A 292 -6.88 -1.37 -15.38
C VAL A 292 -7.62 -2.36 -14.49
N ASN A 293 -8.92 -2.56 -14.70
CA ASN A 293 -9.72 -3.49 -13.91
C ASN A 293 -9.26 -4.94 -14.10
N ALA A 294 -9.07 -5.36 -15.36
CA ALA A 294 -8.61 -6.69 -15.71
C ALA A 294 -7.19 -6.97 -15.16
N LEU A 295 -6.28 -6.01 -15.32
CA LEU A 295 -4.92 -6.11 -14.79
C LEU A 295 -4.93 -6.21 -13.26
N SER A 296 -5.75 -5.40 -12.59
CA SER A 296 -5.80 -5.33 -11.14
C SER A 296 -6.29 -6.64 -10.52
N ILE A 297 -7.36 -7.21 -11.08
CA ILE A 297 -7.87 -8.54 -10.68
C ILE A 297 -6.81 -9.61 -10.96
N ARG A 298 -6.17 -9.57 -12.12
CA ARG A 298 -5.15 -10.56 -12.51
C ARG A 298 -3.92 -10.53 -11.61
N VAL A 299 -3.47 -9.36 -11.17
CA VAL A 299 -2.40 -9.21 -10.18
C VAL A 299 -2.79 -9.86 -8.85
N ALA A 300 -4.00 -9.59 -8.35
CA ALA A 300 -4.48 -10.15 -7.08
C ALA A 300 -4.60 -11.69 -7.15
N SER A 301 -5.21 -12.21 -8.22
CA SER A 301 -5.30 -13.66 -8.47
C SER A 301 -3.93 -14.31 -8.58
N PHE A 302 -3.01 -13.73 -9.37
CA PHE A 302 -1.66 -14.28 -9.54
C PHE A 302 -0.87 -14.38 -8.21
N LEU A 303 -1.02 -13.39 -7.33
CA LEU A 303 -0.41 -13.45 -6.00
C LEU A 303 -1.05 -14.55 -5.15
N GLU A 304 -2.37 -14.67 -5.16
CA GLU A 304 -3.05 -15.75 -4.46
C GLU A 304 -2.59 -17.14 -4.96
N ASP A 305 -2.57 -17.37 -6.27
CA ASP A 305 -2.12 -18.62 -6.90
C ASP A 305 -0.65 -18.92 -6.58
N SER A 306 0.13 -17.87 -6.30
CA SER A 306 1.52 -17.97 -5.86
C SER A 306 1.70 -18.20 -4.35
N GLY A 307 0.61 -18.44 -3.62
CA GLY A 307 0.63 -18.76 -2.18
C GLY A 307 0.56 -17.56 -1.25
N TYR A 308 0.33 -16.33 -1.75
CA TYR A 308 0.12 -15.17 -0.89
C TYR A 308 -1.30 -15.16 -0.32
N VAL A 309 -1.41 -14.98 0.99
CA VAL A 309 -2.72 -14.91 1.68
C VAL A 309 -3.17 -13.46 1.77
N LEU A 310 -4.19 -13.10 0.98
CA LEU A 310 -4.78 -11.76 0.92
C LEU A 310 -6.30 -11.83 0.75
N CYS A 311 -7.02 -10.93 1.44
CA CYS A 311 -8.37 -10.47 1.19
C CYS A 311 -8.41 -9.09 0.54
N GLU A 312 -7.34 -8.31 0.62
CA GLU A 312 -7.24 -7.00 -0.02
C GLU A 312 -5.83 -6.60 -0.41
N ILE A 313 -5.74 -5.78 -1.46
CA ILE A 313 -4.52 -5.14 -1.93
C ILE A 313 -4.86 -3.84 -2.66
N ALA A 314 -4.05 -2.80 -2.47
CA ALA A 314 -4.04 -1.69 -3.41
C ALA A 314 -2.87 -1.82 -4.38
N ILE A 315 -3.16 -1.54 -5.65
CA ILE A 315 -2.19 -1.52 -6.73
C ILE A 315 -2.02 -0.07 -7.12
N ASP A 316 -0.83 0.46 -6.88
CA ASP A 316 -0.47 1.80 -7.30
C ASP A 316 0.06 1.70 -8.73
N ILE A 317 -0.64 2.33 -9.67
CA ILE A 317 -0.35 2.30 -11.10
C ILE A 317 -0.10 3.71 -11.64
N ALA A 318 0.57 3.75 -12.77
CA ALA A 318 0.73 4.92 -13.61
C ALA A 318 0.05 4.68 -14.96
N ILE A 319 -0.46 5.73 -15.57
CA ILE A 319 -0.98 5.73 -16.93
C ILE A 319 -0.24 6.86 -17.63
N ASP A 320 0.58 6.54 -18.64
CA ASP A 320 1.31 7.57 -19.37
C ASP A 320 0.42 8.29 -20.40
N ARG A 321 0.95 9.33 -21.06
CA ARG A 321 0.18 10.15 -22.01
C ARG A 321 -0.41 9.35 -23.19
N ASN A 322 0.17 8.19 -23.51
CA ASN A 322 -0.31 7.31 -24.58
C ASN A 322 -1.31 6.26 -24.08
N GLY A 323 -1.69 6.31 -22.80
CA GLY A 323 -2.60 5.36 -22.17
C GLY A 323 -1.94 4.07 -21.70
N LYS A 324 -0.61 3.92 -21.82
CA LYS A 324 0.05 2.71 -21.35
C LYS A 324 0.06 2.65 -19.83
N ILE A 325 -0.39 1.52 -19.30
CA ILE A 325 -0.46 1.25 -17.87
C ILE A 325 0.86 0.68 -17.37
N TRP A 326 1.28 1.13 -16.19
CA TRP A 326 2.48 0.68 -15.50
C TRP A 326 2.19 0.42 -14.03
N ILE A 327 2.60 -0.73 -13.49
CA ILE A 327 2.50 -1.03 -12.05
C ILE A 327 3.71 -0.43 -11.33
N ILE A 328 3.45 0.46 -10.37
CA ILE A 328 4.49 1.14 -9.58
C ILE A 328 4.82 0.32 -8.33
N GLU A 329 3.81 0.02 -7.51
CA GLU A 329 3.97 -0.72 -6.27
C GLU A 329 2.68 -1.40 -5.82
N LEU A 330 2.84 -2.36 -4.90
CA LEU A 330 1.75 -3.08 -4.26
C LEU A 330 1.67 -2.71 -2.78
N ASN A 331 0.46 -2.47 -2.27
CA ASN A 331 0.23 -2.13 -0.88
C ASN A 331 -0.79 -3.08 -0.23
N PRO A 332 -0.37 -3.97 0.69
CA PRO A 332 -1.25 -4.97 1.30
C PRO A 332 -2.13 -4.42 2.43
N LYS A 333 -1.93 -3.17 2.86
CA LYS A 333 -2.72 -2.54 3.92
C LYS A 333 -3.16 -1.15 3.45
N PRO A 334 -4.03 -1.08 2.44
CA PRO A 334 -4.43 0.19 1.86
C PRO A 334 -5.23 1.05 2.84
N ALA A 335 -4.98 2.35 2.73
CA ALA A 335 -5.87 3.41 3.24
C ALA A 335 -7.07 3.53 2.28
N ARG A 336 -8.24 3.90 2.81
CA ARG A 336 -9.52 3.98 2.07
C ARG A 336 -10.07 5.40 2.00
N GLU A 337 -9.42 6.32 2.72
CA GLU A 337 -9.75 7.72 2.84
C GLU A 337 -9.83 8.43 1.48
N VAL A 338 -9.11 7.90 0.48
CA VAL A 338 -9.18 8.37 -0.91
C VAL A 338 -10.61 8.45 -1.44
N PHE A 339 -11.48 7.49 -1.08
CA PHE A 339 -12.88 7.50 -1.54
C PHE A 339 -13.70 8.60 -0.89
N LYS A 340 -13.43 8.94 0.38
CA LYS A 340 -14.08 10.10 1.03
C LYS A 340 -13.64 11.41 0.37
N GLU A 341 -12.35 11.53 0.08
CA GLU A 341 -11.76 12.75 -0.48
C GLU A 341 -12.29 13.05 -1.89
N ILE A 342 -12.57 12.01 -2.69
CA ILE A 342 -13.16 12.16 -4.03
C ILE A 342 -14.70 12.19 -4.03
N GLY A 343 -15.35 12.22 -2.86
CA GLY A 343 -16.81 12.30 -2.76
C GLY A 343 -17.56 11.00 -3.04
N GLU A 344 -16.94 9.84 -2.83
CA GLU A 344 -17.55 8.50 -2.96
C GLU A 344 -17.78 7.81 -1.59
N PRO A 345 -18.72 8.29 -0.76
CA PRO A 345 -18.95 7.73 0.59
C PRO A 345 -19.49 6.29 0.56
N GLU A 346 -20.29 5.93 -0.45
CA GLU A 346 -20.78 4.56 -0.62
C GLU A 346 -19.62 3.59 -0.89
N ARG A 347 -18.69 3.99 -1.75
CA ARG A 347 -17.47 3.24 -2.04
C ARG A 347 -16.58 3.09 -0.84
N TYR A 348 -16.44 4.15 -0.05
CA TYR A 348 -15.73 4.11 1.22
C TYR A 348 -16.32 3.07 2.17
N MET A 349 -17.65 3.02 2.30
CA MET A 349 -18.33 2.04 3.15
C MET A 349 -18.23 0.62 2.59
N GLU A 350 -18.35 0.45 1.26
CA GLU A 350 -18.10 -0.83 0.59
C GLU A 350 -16.69 -1.35 0.89
N ALA A 351 -15.68 -0.48 0.77
CA ALA A 351 -14.30 -0.85 1.05
C ALA A 351 -14.08 -1.32 2.50
N ILE A 352 -14.83 -0.77 3.46
CA ILE A 352 -14.81 -1.19 4.87
C ILE A 352 -15.52 -2.54 5.04
N ARG A 353 -16.62 -2.78 4.32
CA ARG A 353 -17.46 -3.97 4.45
C ARG A 353 -16.83 -5.21 3.81
N ARG A 354 -16.17 -5.10 2.66
CA ARG A 354 -15.64 -6.25 1.89
C ARG A 354 -14.78 -7.24 2.70
N PRO A 355 -13.81 -6.81 3.53
CA PRO A 355 -13.05 -7.74 4.36
C PRO A 355 -13.90 -8.51 5.37
N LEU A 356 -15.02 -7.92 5.83
CA LEU A 356 -15.96 -8.55 6.75
C LEU A 356 -16.81 -9.61 6.04
N GLU A 357 -17.31 -9.29 4.84
CA GLU A 357 -18.01 -10.25 3.98
C GLU A 357 -17.11 -11.45 3.66
N TYR A 358 -15.86 -11.18 3.30
CA TYR A 358 -14.88 -12.24 3.08
C TYR A 358 -14.55 -13.02 4.36
N ALA A 359 -14.48 -12.37 5.53
CA ALA A 359 -14.31 -13.07 6.80
C ALA A 359 -15.44 -14.06 7.08
N LYS A 360 -16.69 -13.65 6.83
CA LYS A 360 -17.86 -14.53 6.94
C LYS A 360 -17.76 -15.70 5.96
N TYR A 361 -17.38 -15.45 4.71
CA TYR A 361 -17.14 -16.51 3.72
C TYR A 361 -16.07 -17.50 4.19
N MET A 362 -14.93 -17.01 4.69
CA MET A 362 -13.85 -17.87 5.19
C MET A 362 -14.32 -18.78 6.33
N TYR A 363 -15.10 -18.24 7.27
CA TYR A 363 -15.64 -19.01 8.39
C TYR A 363 -16.70 -20.04 8.00
N LEU A 364 -17.49 -19.76 6.95
CA LEU A 364 -18.55 -20.68 6.54
C LEU A 364 -18.05 -21.79 5.60
N TYR A 365 -16.99 -21.55 4.83
CA TYR A 365 -16.61 -22.42 3.72
C TYR A 365 -15.13 -22.84 3.69
N LYS A 366 -14.26 -22.28 4.54
CA LYS A 366 -12.80 -22.52 4.49
C LYS A 366 -12.13 -22.76 5.86
N THR A 367 -12.91 -22.89 6.94
CA THR A 367 -12.40 -23.21 8.29
C THR A 367 -12.67 -24.63 8.70
#